data_AF-A1DYN6-F1
#
_entry.id   AF-A1DYN6-F1
#
_cell.length_a   1.000
_cell.length_b   1.000
_cell.length_c   1.000
_cell.angle_alpha   90.00
_cell.angle_beta   90.00
_cell.angle_gamma   90.00
#
_symmetry.space_group_name_H-M   'P 1'
#
loop_
_entity.id
_entity.type
_entity.pdbx_description
1 polymer ?
#
loop_
_entity_poly.entity_id
_entity_poly.type
_entity_poly.pdbx_seq_one_letter_code
_entity_poly.pdbx_strand_id
1 'polypeptide(L)'
;STDLGNKSLRVIADHIRSCAFLVADGVLPSNENRGYVLRRIIRRAVRHGNMLGAKETFFYKLVGPLIEVMGSAGEELKRQQAQVEQVLKTEEEQFARTLERGLALLDEELAKLQGDTLDGETAFRLYDTYGFPVDLTADV
;
A
#
# COMPACT_ATOMS: atom_id res chain seq x y z
N SER A 1 12.38 -15.29 2.51
CA SER A 1 11.51 -16.39 2.94
C SER A 1 10.88 -17.01 1.69
N THR A 2 10.85 -18.34 1.58
CA THR A 2 10.28 -19.11 0.44
C THR A 2 8.82 -19.53 0.66
N ASP A 3 8.15 -18.99 1.67
CA ASP A 3 6.74 -19.28 1.96
C ASP A 3 5.80 -18.60 0.95
N LEU A 4 5.44 -19.34 -0.10
CA LEU A 4 4.44 -18.92 -1.09
C LEU A 4 3.00 -18.90 -0.54
N GLY A 5 2.77 -19.43 0.67
CA GLY A 5 1.47 -19.45 1.35
C GLY A 5 1.18 -18.21 2.19
N ASN A 6 2.14 -17.30 2.34
CA ASN A 6 2.01 -16.13 3.20
C ASN A 6 0.80 -15.25 2.79
N LYS A 7 -0.03 -14.86 3.77
CA LYS A 7 -1.23 -14.03 3.54
C LYS A 7 -0.89 -12.69 2.86
N SER A 8 0.26 -12.10 3.16
CA SER A 8 0.70 -10.84 2.55
C SER A 8 0.84 -10.93 1.04
N LEU A 9 1.27 -12.07 0.49
CA LEU A 9 1.34 -12.27 -0.96
C LEU A 9 -0.05 -12.18 -1.60
N ARG A 10 -1.07 -12.76 -0.97
CA ARG A 10 -2.46 -12.69 -1.43
C ARG A 10 -3.03 -11.27 -1.34
N VAL A 11 -2.72 -10.54 -0.27
CA VAL A 11 -3.16 -9.14 -0.10
C VAL A 11 -2.55 -8.26 -1.19
N ILE A 12 -1.25 -8.37 -1.44
CA ILE A 12 -0.57 -7.60 -2.48
C ILE A 12 -1.14 -7.93 -3.87
N ALA A 13 -1.34 -9.21 -4.17
CA ALA A 13 -1.93 -9.65 -5.44
C ALA A 13 -3.36 -9.14 -5.65
N ASP A 14 -4.16 -9.04 -4.59
CA ASP A 14 -5.49 -8.45 -4.66
C ASP A 14 -5.42 -6.92 -4.85
N HIS A 15 -4.57 -6.25 -4.08
CA HIS A 15 -4.44 -4.80 -4.11
C HIS A 15 -3.89 -4.28 -5.44
N ILE A 16 -2.95 -4.98 -6.09
CA ILE A 16 -2.48 -4.53 -7.41
C ILE A 16 -3.60 -4.51 -8.44
N ARG A 17 -4.55 -5.45 -8.39
CA ARG A 17 -5.71 -5.46 -9.30
C ARG A 17 -6.54 -4.20 -9.11
N SER A 18 -6.99 -3.95 -7.89
CA SER A 18 -7.84 -2.77 -7.61
C SER A 18 -7.10 -1.46 -7.88
N CYS A 19 -5.86 -1.31 -7.41
CA CYS A 19 -5.09 -0.08 -7.62
C CYS A 19 -4.81 0.21 -9.10
N ALA A 20 -4.35 -0.79 -9.86
CA ALA A 20 -4.00 -0.58 -11.26
C ALA A 20 -5.21 -0.18 -12.12
N PHE A 21 -6.36 -0.85 -11.93
CA PHE A 21 -7.58 -0.51 -12.65
C PHE A 21 -8.16 0.84 -12.22
N LEU A 22 -8.15 1.17 -10.92
CA LEU A 22 -8.58 2.49 -10.47
C LEU A 22 -7.76 3.62 -11.10
N VAL A 23 -6.44 3.45 -11.22
CA VAL A 23 -5.58 4.43 -11.88
C VAL A 23 -5.85 4.51 -13.37
N ALA A 24 -6.04 3.37 -14.05
CA ALA A 24 -6.43 3.35 -15.46
C ALA A 24 -7.80 4.02 -15.71
N ASP A 25 -8.72 3.95 -14.75
CA ASP A 25 -10.01 4.65 -14.79
C ASP A 25 -9.92 6.14 -14.39
N GLY A 26 -8.70 6.66 -14.21
CA GLY A 26 -8.43 8.08 -13.95
C GLY A 26 -8.44 8.50 -12.47
N VAL A 27 -8.51 7.55 -11.53
CA VAL A 27 -8.40 7.87 -10.09
C VAL A 27 -6.93 8.08 -9.73
N LEU A 28 -6.62 9.24 -9.17
CA LEU A 28 -5.27 9.56 -8.67
C LEU A 28 -5.23 9.52 -7.13
N PRO A 29 -4.11 9.07 -6.53
CA PRO A 29 -3.94 9.13 -5.08
C PRO A 29 -4.11 10.55 -4.55
N SER A 30 -4.92 10.71 -3.50
CA SER A 30 -5.18 12.01 -2.85
C SER A 30 -5.53 11.83 -1.38
N ASN A 31 -5.80 12.93 -0.67
CA ASN A 31 -6.28 12.90 0.72
C ASN A 31 -7.81 12.92 0.83
N GLU A 32 -8.54 12.85 -0.28
CA GLU A 32 -10.00 12.99 -0.29
C GLU A 32 -10.70 11.96 -1.18
N ASN A 33 -11.91 11.56 -0.79
CA ASN A 33 -12.84 10.79 -1.62
C ASN A 33 -12.22 9.51 -2.23
N ARG A 34 -12.39 9.29 -3.54
CA ARG A 34 -11.89 8.13 -4.26
C ARG A 34 -10.36 8.04 -4.26
N GLY A 35 -9.69 9.19 -4.35
CA GLY A 35 -8.23 9.24 -4.33
C GLY A 35 -7.66 8.83 -2.98
N TYR A 36 -8.37 9.12 -1.88
CA TYR A 36 -7.99 8.62 -0.56
C TYR A 36 -8.16 7.11 -0.45
N VAL A 37 -9.26 6.54 -0.95
CA VAL A 37 -9.43 5.07 -0.99
C VAL A 37 -8.29 4.41 -1.75
N LEU A 38 -7.94 4.91 -2.93
CA LEU A 38 -6.80 4.41 -3.71
C LEU A 38 -5.49 4.51 -2.92
N ARG A 39 -5.19 5.68 -2.34
CA ARG A 39 -4.01 5.90 -1.50
C ARG A 39 -3.91 4.88 -0.37
N ARG A 40 -5.01 4.60 0.34
CA ARG A 40 -5.03 3.62 1.44
C ARG A 40 -4.68 2.21 0.98
N ILE A 41 -5.26 1.76 -0.12
CA ILE A 41 -5.00 0.41 -0.67
C ILE A 41 -3.54 0.30 -1.12
N ILE A 42 -2.99 1.32 -1.79
CA ILE A 42 -1.56 1.35 -2.18
C ILE A 42 -0.67 1.23 -0.94
N ARG A 43 -0.87 2.10 0.07
CA ARG A 43 -0.03 2.12 1.28
C ARG A 43 -0.11 0.82 2.06
N ARG A 44 -1.27 0.18 2.11
CA ARG A 44 -1.44 -1.14 2.74
C ARG A 44 -0.71 -2.25 1.99
N ALA A 45 -0.74 -2.23 0.65
CA ALA A 45 0.05 -3.16 -0.16
C ALA A 45 1.56 -2.97 0.08
N VAL A 46 2.03 -1.73 0.14
CA VAL A 46 3.44 -1.40 0.43
C VAL A 46 3.84 -1.87 1.83
N ARG A 47 2.98 -1.71 2.85
CA ARG A 47 3.22 -2.27 4.19
C ARG A 47 3.35 -3.79 4.17
N HIS A 48 2.48 -4.49 3.44
CA HIS A 48 2.61 -5.95 3.29
C HIS A 48 3.91 -6.34 2.56
N GLY A 49 4.37 -5.54 1.61
CA GLY A 49 5.67 -5.71 0.98
C GLY A 49 6.83 -5.56 1.96
N ASN A 50 6.78 -4.52 2.81
CA ASN A 50 7.75 -4.31 3.89
C ASN A 50 7.77 -5.49 4.88
N MET A 51 6.60 -6.01 5.28
CA MET A 51 6.47 -7.20 6.13
C MET A 51 7.10 -8.46 5.50
N LEU A 52 7.11 -8.56 4.17
CA LEU A 52 7.78 -9.63 3.42
C LEU A 52 9.29 -9.37 3.20
N GLY A 53 9.81 -8.22 3.62
CA GLY A 53 11.20 -7.83 3.49
C GLY A 53 11.57 -7.19 2.16
N ALA A 54 10.61 -6.60 1.44
CA ALA A 54 10.90 -5.81 0.23
C ALA A 54 11.77 -4.60 0.59
N LYS A 55 12.94 -4.47 -0.07
CA LYS A 55 13.93 -3.39 0.18
C LYS A 55 13.89 -2.28 -0.85
N GLU A 56 13.32 -2.56 -2.01
CA GLU A 56 13.21 -1.63 -3.13
C GLU A 56 11.74 -1.44 -3.49
N THR A 57 11.45 -0.33 -4.15
CA THR A 57 10.15 -0.06 -4.77
C THR A 57 9.75 -1.24 -5.66
N PHE A 58 8.59 -1.84 -5.39
CA PHE A 58 8.17 -3.11 -6.01
C PHE A 58 6.76 -3.08 -6.58
N PHE A 59 5.86 -2.27 -6.05
CA PHE A 59 4.44 -2.41 -6.31
C PHE A 59 4.10 -2.12 -7.78
N TYR A 60 4.72 -1.08 -8.35
CA TYR A 60 4.57 -0.76 -9.77
C TYR A 60 5.07 -1.88 -10.71
N LYS A 61 6.06 -2.69 -10.28
CA LYS A 61 6.62 -3.78 -11.07
C LYS A 61 5.61 -4.92 -11.29
N LEU A 62 4.51 -4.93 -10.54
CA LEU A 62 3.43 -5.91 -10.66
C LEU A 62 2.41 -5.57 -11.76
N VAL A 63 2.47 -4.36 -12.35
CA VAL A 63 1.53 -3.96 -13.42
C VAL A 63 1.72 -4.82 -14.68
N GLY A 64 2.97 -5.06 -15.10
CA GLY A 64 3.27 -5.93 -16.24
C GLY A 64 2.71 -7.36 -16.08
N PRO A 65 3.08 -8.07 -15.00
CA PRO A 65 2.51 -9.40 -14.69
C PRO A 65 0.99 -9.40 -14.60
N LEU A 66 0.38 -8.34 -14.04
CA LEU A 66 -1.07 -8.20 -13.98
C LEU A 66 -1.69 -8.14 -15.39
N ILE A 67 -1.13 -7.34 -16.30
CA ILE A 67 -1.62 -7.24 -17.69
C ILE A 67 -1.56 -8.62 -18.37
N GLU A 68 -0.48 -9.38 -18.18
CA GLU A 68 -0.30 -10.70 -18.78
C GLU A 68 -1.39 -11.69 -18.34
N VAL A 69 -1.72 -11.73 -17.05
CA VAL A 69 -2.73 -12.68 -16.52
C VAL A 69 -4.17 -12.24 -16.78
N MET A 70 -4.43 -10.96 -17.06
CA MET A 70 -5.78 -10.42 -17.31
C MET A 70 -6.27 -10.67 -18.74
N GLY A 71 -5.39 -11.02 -19.68
CA GLY A 71 -5.77 -11.26 -21.08
C GLY A 71 -6.51 -10.06 -21.70
N SER A 72 -7.64 -10.30 -22.37
CA SER A 72 -8.43 -9.24 -23.03
C SER A 72 -9.01 -8.21 -22.05
N ALA A 73 -9.26 -8.59 -20.79
CA ALA A 73 -9.72 -7.65 -19.77
C ALA A 73 -8.64 -6.64 -19.35
N GLY A 74 -7.37 -6.89 -19.70
CA GLY A 74 -6.24 -6.02 -19.41
C GLY A 74 -5.90 -5.01 -20.52
N GLU A 75 -6.64 -4.96 -21.63
CA GLU A 75 -6.28 -4.11 -22.77
C GLU A 75 -6.27 -2.60 -22.45
N GLU A 76 -7.23 -2.13 -21.66
CA GLU A 76 -7.25 -0.73 -21.20
C GLU A 76 -6.07 -0.44 -20.28
N LEU A 77 -5.82 -1.33 -19.31
CA LEU A 77 -4.68 -1.21 -18.42
C LEU A 77 -3.34 -1.21 -19.20
N LYS A 78 -3.23 -2.02 -20.25
CA LYS A 78 -2.05 -2.08 -21.13
C LYS A 78 -1.81 -0.77 -21.87
N ARG A 79 -2.87 -0.10 -22.36
CA ARG A 79 -2.74 1.22 -23.01
C ARG A 79 -2.17 2.27 -22.07
N GLN A 80 -2.48 2.17 -20.78
CA GLN A 80 -2.08 3.14 -19.76
C GLN A 80 -0.92 2.66 -18.87
N GLN A 81 -0.25 1.56 -19.22
CA GLN A 81 0.74 0.89 -18.37
C GLN A 81 1.78 1.86 -17.78
N ALA A 82 2.42 2.68 -18.61
CA ALA A 82 3.46 3.60 -18.16
C ALA A 82 2.94 4.65 -17.16
N GLN A 83 1.73 5.16 -17.37
CA GLN A 83 1.10 6.10 -16.45
C GLN A 83 0.78 5.41 -15.12
N VAL A 84 0.18 4.22 -15.17
CA VAL A 84 -0.18 3.46 -13.97
C VAL A 84 1.07 3.11 -13.17
N GLU A 85 2.12 2.61 -13.82
CA GLU A 85 3.41 2.33 -13.19
C GLU A 85 3.99 3.57 -12.50
N GLN A 86 3.98 4.73 -13.17
CA GLN A 86 4.54 5.95 -12.60
C GLN A 86 3.73 6.45 -11.39
N VAL A 87 2.40 6.37 -11.43
CA VAL A 87 1.54 6.77 -10.31
C VAL A 87 1.80 5.88 -9.09
N LEU A 88 1.80 4.55 -9.27
CA LEU A 88 2.05 3.60 -8.19
C LEU A 88 3.46 3.77 -7.62
N LYS A 89 4.46 3.93 -8.49
CA LYS A 89 5.86 4.17 -8.10
C LYS A 89 5.99 5.43 -7.25
N THR A 90 5.38 6.53 -7.69
CA THR A 90 5.45 7.83 -6.99
C THR A 90 4.83 7.75 -5.60
N GLU A 91 3.66 7.12 -5.46
CA GLU A 91 3.00 6.98 -4.17
C GLU A 91 3.76 6.04 -3.23
N GLU A 92 4.31 4.94 -3.75
CA GLU A 92 5.16 4.03 -2.97
C GLU A 92 6.44 4.72 -2.46
N GLU A 93 7.16 5.43 -3.34
CA GLU A 93 8.37 6.18 -2.96
C GLU A 93 8.08 7.30 -1.97
N GLN A 94 6.92 7.96 -2.09
CA GLN A 94 6.48 8.98 -1.14
C GLN A 94 6.23 8.37 0.24
N PHE A 95 5.52 7.24 0.30
CA PHE A 95 5.19 6.58 1.57
C PHE A 95 6.40 5.90 2.22
N ALA A 96 7.32 5.34 1.43
CA ALA A 96 8.53 4.71 1.93
C ALA A 96 9.38 5.65 2.82
N ARG A 97 9.33 6.97 2.56
CA ARG A 97 10.04 8.00 3.37
C ARG A 97 9.56 8.05 4.82
N THR A 98 8.33 7.63 5.11
CA THR A 98 7.74 7.69 6.44
C THR A 98 7.38 6.31 6.99
N LEU A 99 7.27 5.28 6.15
CA LEU A 99 6.87 3.93 6.54
C LEU A 99 7.73 3.34 7.66
N GLU A 100 9.05 3.26 7.48
CA GLU A 100 9.93 2.63 8.48
C GLU A 100 9.91 3.37 9.82
N ARG A 101 9.91 4.70 9.79
CA ARG A 101 9.84 5.53 11.00
C ARG A 101 8.49 5.42 11.70
N GLY A 102 7.40 5.34 10.93
CA GLY A 102 6.05 5.15 11.46
C GLY A 102 5.87 3.77 12.10
N LEU A 103 6.43 2.70 11.48
CA LEU A 103 6.43 1.36 12.07
C LEU A 103 7.26 1.30 13.34
N ALA A 104 8.44 1.92 13.37
CA ALA A 104 9.27 1.98 14.57
C ALA A 104 8.56 2.69 15.74
N LEU A 105 7.86 3.79 15.47
CA LEU A 105 7.03 4.47 16.47
C LEU A 105 5.89 3.57 16.96
N LEU A 106 5.19 2.90 16.04
CA LEU A 106 4.09 2.01 16.40
C LEU A 106 4.58 0.84 17.27
N ASP A 107 5.70 0.22 16.92
CA ASP A 107 6.32 -0.85 17.72
C ASP A 107 6.73 -0.35 19.12
N GLU A 108 7.27 0.86 19.22
CA GLU A 108 7.63 1.49 20.50
C GLU A 108 6.41 1.71 21.40
N GLU A 109 5.30 2.22 20.83
CA GLU A 109 4.08 2.49 21.60
C GLU A 109 3.33 1.19 21.96
N LEU A 110 3.32 0.19 21.07
CA LEU A 110 2.79 -1.15 21.37
C LEU A 110 3.58 -1.86 22.48
N ALA A 111 4.89 -1.66 22.55
CA ALA A 111 5.71 -2.23 23.63
C ALA A 111 5.42 -1.65 25.02
N LYS A 112 4.88 -0.42 25.07
CA LYS A 112 4.48 0.28 26.31
C LYS A 112 3.01 0.10 26.64
N LEU A 113 2.21 -0.42 25.70
CA LEU A 113 0.77 -0.51 25.82
C LEU A 113 0.35 -1.41 26.99
N GLN A 114 -0.54 -0.89 27.84
CA GLN A 114 -1.23 -1.66 28.86
C GLN A 114 -2.67 -1.90 28.42
N GLY A 115 -3.01 -3.15 28.08
CA GLY A 115 -4.32 -3.52 27.55
C GLY A 115 -4.25 -3.98 26.09
N ASP A 116 -5.36 -3.86 25.37
CA ASP A 116 -5.54 -4.38 24.00
C ASP A 116 -5.89 -3.29 22.97
N THR A 117 -5.94 -2.02 23.39
CA THR A 117 -6.41 -0.90 22.56
C THR A 117 -5.38 0.22 22.53
N LEU A 118 -4.81 0.50 21.36
CA LEU A 118 -3.92 1.64 21.13
C LEU A 118 -4.68 2.95 21.32
N ASP A 119 -4.05 3.93 21.97
CA ASP A 119 -4.68 5.22 22.21
C ASP A 119 -4.87 6.03 20.91
N GLY A 120 -5.90 6.87 20.89
CA GLY A 120 -6.25 7.67 19.72
C GLY A 120 -5.21 8.76 19.40
N GLU A 121 -4.41 9.22 20.36
CA GLU A 121 -3.38 10.23 20.12
C GLU A 121 -2.23 9.64 19.29
N THR A 122 -1.79 8.43 19.63
CA THR A 122 -0.79 7.68 18.85
C THR A 122 -1.30 7.38 17.44
N ALA A 123 -2.54 6.89 17.32
CA ALA A 123 -3.15 6.64 16.01
C ALA A 123 -3.24 7.92 15.16
N PHE A 124 -3.60 9.05 15.77
CA PHE A 124 -3.64 10.36 15.11
C PHE A 124 -2.25 10.85 14.69
N ARG A 125 -1.22 10.64 15.53
CA ARG A 125 0.17 11.00 15.22
C ARG A 125 0.70 10.20 14.04
N LEU A 126 0.41 8.90 13.97
CA LEU A 126 0.73 8.03 12.84
C LEU A 126 0.06 8.53 11.54
N TYR A 127 -1.20 8.96 11.64
CA TYR A 127 -1.94 9.55 10.52
C TYR A 127 -1.35 10.89 10.06
N ASP A 128 -1.23 11.86 10.96
CA ASP A 128 -0.87 13.25 10.65
C ASP A 128 0.61 13.38 10.24
N THR A 129 1.52 12.75 10.99
CA THR A 129 2.97 12.92 10.79
C THR A 129 3.55 11.91 9.80
N TYR A 130 3.09 10.65 9.84
CA TYR A 130 3.67 9.55 9.07
C TYR A 130 2.80 9.14 7.88
N GLY A 131 1.57 9.68 7.78
CA GLY A 131 0.64 9.38 6.71
C GLY A 131 0.09 7.96 6.76
N PHE A 132 -0.05 7.37 7.95
CA PHE A 132 -0.65 6.05 8.13
C PHE A 132 -2.17 6.21 8.23
N PRO A 133 -2.95 5.72 7.25
CA PRO A 133 -4.39 5.65 7.42
C PRO A 133 -4.72 4.85 8.69
N VAL A 134 -5.77 5.25 9.42
CA VAL A 134 -6.17 4.56 10.65
C VAL A 134 -6.41 3.05 10.45
N ASP A 135 -6.96 2.67 9.29
CA ASP A 135 -7.16 1.27 8.91
C ASP A 135 -5.85 0.53 8.60
N LEU A 136 -4.79 1.24 8.18
CA LEU A 136 -3.46 0.65 8.04
C LEU A 136 -2.85 0.40 9.42
N THR A 137 -2.94 1.37 10.34
CA THR A 137 -2.49 1.21 11.72
C THR A 137 -3.18 0.04 12.42
N ALA A 138 -4.49 -0.12 12.21
CA ALA A 138 -5.26 -1.24 12.78
C ALA A 138 -5.01 -2.60 12.10
N ASP A 139 -4.44 -2.62 10.89
CA ASP A 139 -4.05 -3.85 10.17
C ASP A 139 -2.63 -4.32 10.54
N VAL A 140 -1.89 -3.49 11.30
CA VAL A 140 -0.55 -3.86 11.77
C VAL A 140 -0.62 -4.97 12.80
#